data_AF-A0ABD6YZS5-F1
#
_entry.id   AF-A0ABD6YZS5-F1
#
_cell.length_a   1.000
_cell.length_b   1.000
_cell.length_c   1.000
_cell.angle_alpha   90.00
_cell.angle_beta   90.00
_cell.angle_gamma   90.00
#
_symmetry.space_group_name_H-M   'P 1'
#
loop_
_entity.id
_entity.type
_entity.pdbx_description
1 polymer ?
#
loop_
_entity_poly.entity_id
_entity_poly.type
_entity_poly.pdbx_seq_one_letter_code
_entity_poly.pdbx_strand_id
1 'polypeptide(L)'
;MKNTLLFYLKLETNSLKHRFIVVFLLLLPLFFVFIQKNVTETVADIAQARLSSINIALQSYQNIDLTDVENTDERYLGLIDQSNALATMTQSAMLENRQRYLFASIDYGEKMGTFYEQYAAESDRSLFPKQSTVVQETSEFTQVLAKNKEFHWNQQGFSDYWKTVFLLYGALLFYLTVFWSADLFLSEVKRPQFSNSLPFRKRDRIFIPIIIRLVICTIGTSLFLISAVFCSFFFDHVDFSYPFAYWLREIQAVGFLLFLLLYFLMTIVITGFAICLTSFIFTVTKDVLQTFLLASLLGALPLIVPSRIWLLTPFQFLNVFQLLQGDYAFASDWSFYSFYFALILLLIFTVALFWLTTQRVKGGLRK
;
A
#
# COMPACT_ATOMS: atom_id res chain seq x y z
N MET A 1 -12.47 -25.43 -24.63
CA MET A 1 -12.00 -24.63 -23.47
C MET A 1 -10.61 -25.05 -23.01
N LYS A 2 -10.39 -26.31 -22.59
CA LYS A 2 -9.06 -26.80 -22.11
C LYS A 2 -7.91 -26.55 -23.09
N ASN A 3 -8.03 -26.96 -24.35
CA ASN A 3 -6.96 -26.79 -25.35
C ASN A 3 -6.69 -25.31 -25.71
N THR A 4 -7.74 -24.47 -25.68
CA THR A 4 -7.61 -23.02 -25.88
C THR A 4 -6.82 -22.37 -24.75
N LEU A 5 -7.12 -22.75 -23.51
CA LEU A 5 -6.46 -22.23 -22.33
C LEU A 5 -4.98 -22.63 -22.30
N LEU A 6 -4.69 -23.88 -22.67
CA LEU A 6 -3.33 -24.42 -22.80
C LEU A 6 -2.51 -23.70 -23.89
N PHE A 7 -3.14 -23.36 -25.02
CA PHE A 7 -2.47 -22.63 -26.10
C PHE A 7 -2.05 -21.22 -25.67
N TYR A 8 -2.97 -20.44 -25.11
CA TYR A 8 -2.64 -19.08 -24.63
C TYR A 8 -1.64 -19.12 -23.48
N LEU A 9 -1.76 -20.07 -22.55
CA LEU A 9 -0.79 -20.24 -21.47
C LEU A 9 0.62 -20.56 -21.99
N LYS A 10 0.73 -21.43 -23.01
CA LYS A 10 2.03 -21.73 -23.66
C LYS A 10 2.59 -20.53 -24.42
N LEU A 11 1.72 -19.70 -25.00
CA LEU A 11 2.12 -18.48 -25.70
C LEU A 11 2.68 -17.44 -24.72
N GLU A 12 2.01 -17.23 -23.59
CA GLU A 12 2.41 -16.25 -22.58
C GLU A 12 3.66 -16.69 -21.79
N THR A 13 3.78 -17.98 -21.45
CA THR A 13 4.97 -18.51 -20.74
C THR A 13 6.25 -18.48 -21.59
N ASN A 14 6.13 -18.45 -22.92
CA ASN A 14 7.26 -18.30 -23.83
C ASN A 14 7.65 -16.84 -24.09
N SER A 15 6.87 -15.88 -23.61
CA SER A 15 7.19 -14.47 -23.76
C SER A 15 8.39 -14.08 -22.89
N LEU A 16 9.44 -13.52 -23.51
CA LEU A 16 10.62 -12.99 -22.82
C LEU A 16 10.25 -11.97 -21.74
N LYS A 17 9.25 -11.12 -22.02
CA LYS A 17 8.73 -10.12 -21.08
C LYS A 17 8.22 -10.77 -19.80
N HIS A 18 7.43 -11.84 -19.91
CA HIS A 18 6.88 -12.53 -18.76
C HIS A 18 7.95 -13.20 -17.93
N ARG A 19 8.92 -13.85 -18.59
CA ARG A 19 10.07 -14.47 -17.92
C ARG A 19 10.90 -13.43 -17.17
N PHE A 20 11.17 -12.28 -17.80
CA PHE A 20 11.88 -11.18 -17.16
C PHE A 20 11.13 -10.67 -15.92
N ILE A 21 9.82 -10.43 -16.00
CA ILE A 21 9.02 -9.96 -14.87
C ILE A 21 9.02 -10.98 -13.73
N VAL A 22 8.87 -12.27 -14.02
CA VAL A 22 8.89 -13.32 -12.98
C VAL A 22 10.26 -13.39 -12.30
N VAL A 23 11.35 -13.35 -13.07
CA VAL A 23 12.72 -13.31 -12.50
C VAL A 23 12.93 -12.04 -11.67
N PHE A 24 12.49 -10.89 -12.17
CA PHE A 24 12.54 -9.62 -11.45
C PHE A 24 11.77 -9.71 -10.11
N LEU A 25 10.55 -10.24 -10.12
CA LEU A 25 9.75 -10.46 -8.91
C LEU A 25 10.41 -11.44 -7.93
N LEU A 26 11.12 -12.46 -8.40
CA LEU A 26 11.84 -13.38 -7.51
C LEU A 26 13.05 -12.72 -6.84
N LEU A 27 13.74 -11.82 -7.53
CA LEU A 27 14.92 -11.11 -7.03
C LEU A 27 14.58 -9.86 -6.21
N LEU A 28 13.42 -9.24 -6.45
CA LEU A 28 13.01 -8.00 -5.81
C LEU A 28 13.03 -8.05 -4.26
N PRO A 29 12.58 -9.13 -3.58
CA PRO A 29 12.68 -9.22 -2.13
C PRO A 29 14.11 -9.18 -1.60
N LEU A 30 15.08 -9.70 -2.35
CA LEU A 30 16.50 -9.66 -1.97
C LEU A 30 17.04 -8.22 -1.97
N PHE A 31 16.56 -7.40 -2.90
CA PHE A 31 16.84 -5.96 -2.89
C PHE A 31 16.22 -5.27 -1.66
N PHE A 32 15.05 -5.69 -1.20
CA PHE A 32 14.45 -5.16 0.03
C PHE A 32 15.21 -5.58 1.29
N VAL A 33 15.77 -6.79 1.33
CA VAL A 33 16.71 -7.18 2.41
C VAL A 33 17.91 -6.26 2.43
N PHE A 34 18.49 -5.96 1.25
CA PHE A 34 19.61 -5.03 1.15
C PHE A 34 19.27 -3.62 1.63
N ILE A 35 18.09 -3.09 1.27
CA ILE A 35 17.63 -1.79 1.80
C ILE A 35 17.57 -1.85 3.33
N GLN A 36 16.87 -2.85 3.89
CA GLN A 36 16.61 -2.90 5.31
C GLN A 36 17.89 -3.07 6.14
N LYS A 37 18.83 -3.92 5.70
CA LYS A 37 20.10 -4.13 6.41
C LYS A 37 21.03 -2.92 6.36
N ASN A 38 20.82 -2.01 5.41
CA ASN A 38 21.60 -0.78 5.29
C ASN A 38 20.92 0.44 5.93
N VAL A 39 19.75 0.27 6.56
CA VAL A 39 19.14 1.34 7.37
C VAL A 39 20.03 1.57 8.58
N THR A 40 20.63 2.75 8.66
CA THR A 40 21.49 3.18 9.78
C THR A 40 20.73 3.93 10.86
N GLU A 41 19.52 4.42 10.54
CA GLU A 41 18.68 5.15 11.48
C GLU A 41 18.23 4.23 12.62
N THR A 42 18.52 4.66 13.84
CA THR A 42 18.06 3.99 15.05
C THR A 42 16.70 4.52 15.46
N VAL A 43 16.00 3.77 16.29
CA VAL A 43 14.74 4.21 16.89
C VAL A 43 14.95 5.47 17.78
N ALA A 44 16.16 5.67 18.32
CA ALA A 44 16.52 6.89 19.02
C ALA A 44 16.59 8.11 18.08
N ASP A 45 17.15 7.95 16.88
CA ASP A 45 17.23 9.03 15.88
C ASP A 45 15.85 9.49 15.45
N ILE A 46 14.91 8.56 15.28
CA ILE A 46 13.51 8.86 14.93
C ILE A 46 12.81 9.60 16.07
N ALA A 47 12.99 9.15 17.31
CA ALA A 47 12.45 9.83 18.49
C ALA A 47 13.00 11.26 18.60
N GLN A 48 14.30 11.42 18.38
CA GLN A 48 14.98 12.72 18.41
C GLN A 48 14.50 13.65 17.29
N ALA A 49 14.29 13.13 16.07
CA ALA A 49 13.75 13.90 14.96
C ALA A 49 12.33 14.40 15.27
N ARG A 50 11.46 13.52 15.79
CA ARG A 50 10.11 13.91 16.24
C ARG A 50 10.16 14.98 17.34
N LEU A 51 11.06 14.82 18.32
CA LEU A 51 11.24 15.78 19.40
C LEU A 51 11.67 17.16 18.87
N SER A 52 12.59 17.17 17.89
CA SER A 52 13.01 18.40 17.22
C SER A 52 11.85 19.10 16.53
N SER A 53 10.97 18.37 15.84
CA SER A 53 9.78 18.96 15.20
C SER A 53 8.83 19.58 16.22
N ILE A 54 8.60 18.91 17.36
CA ILE A 54 7.77 19.47 18.43
C ILE A 54 8.40 20.72 19.04
N ASN A 55 9.71 20.73 19.25
CA ASN A 55 10.42 21.90 19.76
C ASN A 55 10.32 23.09 18.80
N ILE A 56 10.39 22.86 17.48
CA ILE A 56 10.15 23.90 16.48
C ILE A 56 8.72 24.44 16.58
N ALA A 57 7.72 23.56 16.72
CA ALA A 57 6.34 23.99 16.92
C ALA A 57 6.17 24.82 18.20
N LEU A 58 6.78 24.39 19.32
CA LEU A 58 6.77 25.11 20.60
C LEU A 58 7.42 26.50 20.52
N GLN A 59 8.43 26.69 19.65
CA GLN A 59 9.05 28.01 19.46
C GLN A 59 8.05 29.05 18.92
N SER A 60 7.01 28.63 18.20
CA SER A 60 5.96 29.56 17.75
C SER A 60 5.12 30.13 18.90
N TYR A 61 5.21 29.55 20.10
CA TYR A 61 4.49 29.93 21.31
C TYR A 61 5.36 30.66 22.34
N GLN A 62 6.54 31.16 21.96
CA GLN A 62 7.55 31.78 22.84
C GLN A 62 7.09 32.98 23.69
N ASN A 63 5.91 33.56 23.41
CA ASN A 63 5.36 34.72 24.13
C ASN A 63 4.27 34.36 25.16
N ILE A 64 4.03 33.07 25.44
CA ILE A 64 3.05 32.67 26.46
C ILE A 64 3.67 32.76 27.86
N ASP A 65 2.98 33.44 28.77
CA ASP A 65 3.34 33.48 30.19
C ASP A 65 2.98 32.15 30.87
N LEU A 66 4.01 31.44 31.35
CA LEU A 66 3.89 30.11 31.97
C LEU A 66 3.32 30.15 33.40
N THR A 67 3.18 31.33 34.00
CA THR A 67 2.64 31.46 35.36
C THR A 67 1.12 31.55 35.43
N ASP A 68 0.44 31.72 34.29
CA ASP A 68 -1.03 31.78 34.20
C ASP A 68 -1.58 30.54 33.47
N VAL A 69 -1.56 29.40 34.17
CA VAL A 69 -2.02 28.10 33.64
C VAL A 69 -3.51 28.13 33.24
N GLU A 70 -4.31 29.01 33.85
CA GLU A 70 -5.75 29.18 33.56
C GLU A 70 -6.00 29.91 32.22
N ASN A 71 -5.05 30.72 31.73
CA ASN A 71 -5.10 31.41 30.43
C ASN A 71 -4.11 30.86 29.38
N THR A 72 -3.38 29.79 29.70
CA THR A 72 -2.40 29.18 28.80
C THR A 72 -3.11 28.42 27.68
N ASP A 73 -2.68 28.62 26.42
CA ASP A 73 -3.24 27.91 25.26
C ASP A 73 -3.09 26.39 25.45
N GLU A 74 -4.20 25.66 25.45
CA GLU A 74 -4.23 24.19 25.61
C GLU A 74 -3.35 23.47 24.57
N ARG A 75 -3.16 24.07 23.37
CA ARG A 75 -2.25 23.54 22.34
C ARG A 75 -0.81 23.52 22.81
N TYR A 76 -0.39 24.57 23.53
CA TYR A 76 0.95 24.68 24.06
C TYR A 76 1.21 23.60 25.12
N LEU A 77 0.26 23.39 26.03
CA LEU A 77 0.32 22.33 27.04
C LEU A 77 0.38 20.94 26.38
N GLY A 78 -0.46 20.69 25.36
CA GLY A 78 -0.45 19.43 24.62
C GLY A 78 0.89 19.17 23.91
N LEU A 79 1.54 20.20 23.36
CA LEU A 79 2.87 20.08 22.76
C LEU A 79 3.96 19.82 23.81
N ILE A 80 3.87 20.42 25.00
CA ILE A 80 4.78 20.09 26.13
C ILE A 80 4.64 18.63 26.52
N ASP A 81 3.40 18.13 26.66
CA ASP A 81 3.15 16.75 27.07
C ASP A 81 3.70 15.74 26.07
N GLN A 82 3.58 16.03 24.77
CA GLN A 82 4.19 15.25 23.70
C GLN A 82 5.73 15.33 23.74
N SER A 83 6.30 16.51 24.00
CA SER A 83 7.75 16.70 24.15
C SER A 83 8.31 15.87 25.31
N ASN A 84 7.63 15.86 26.46
CA ASN A 84 8.01 15.06 27.63
C ASN A 84 7.96 13.55 27.34
N ALA A 85 6.93 13.09 26.62
CA ALA A 85 6.81 11.70 26.19
C ALA A 85 7.95 11.31 25.24
N LEU A 86 8.24 12.14 24.24
CA LEU A 86 9.34 11.92 23.31
C LEU A 86 10.72 11.97 23.97
N ALA A 87 10.94 12.87 24.93
CA ALA A 87 12.18 12.89 25.70
C ALA A 87 12.38 11.58 26.49
N THR A 88 11.30 11.06 27.08
CA THR A 88 11.31 9.76 27.75
C THR A 88 11.57 8.62 26.76
N MET A 89 10.98 8.69 25.57
CA MET A 89 11.19 7.73 24.48
C MET A 89 12.65 7.73 24.02
N THR A 90 13.24 8.90 23.73
CA THR A 90 14.65 9.06 23.36
C THR A 90 15.59 8.54 24.44
N GLN A 91 15.38 8.92 25.71
CA GLN A 91 16.20 8.45 26.82
C GLN A 91 16.12 6.92 26.96
N SER A 92 14.91 6.36 26.85
CA SER A 92 14.72 4.91 26.94
C SER A 92 15.39 4.18 25.79
N ALA A 93 15.42 4.78 24.59
CA ALA A 93 16.15 4.27 23.44
C ALA A 93 17.66 4.28 23.63
N MET A 94 18.22 5.39 24.13
CA MET A 94 19.65 5.50 24.43
C MET A 94 20.11 4.53 25.53
N LEU A 95 19.23 4.22 26.49
CA LEU A 95 19.49 3.28 27.58
C LEU A 95 19.10 1.84 27.24
N GLU A 96 18.65 1.57 26.02
CA GLU A 96 18.16 0.27 25.55
C GLU A 96 17.07 -0.37 26.45
N ASN A 97 16.29 0.44 27.19
CA ASN A 97 15.17 -0.01 28.02
C ASN A 97 13.87 -0.17 27.19
N ARG A 98 13.67 -1.38 26.65
CA ARG A 98 12.59 -1.68 25.69
C ARG A 98 11.21 -1.45 26.26
N GLN A 99 10.99 -1.89 27.49
CA GLN A 99 9.69 -1.78 28.13
C GLN A 99 9.32 -0.31 28.38
N ARG A 100 10.27 0.49 28.89
CA ARG A 100 10.05 1.92 29.11
C ARG A 100 9.85 2.67 27.80
N TYR A 101 10.55 2.27 26.75
CA TYR A 101 10.34 2.82 25.41
C TYR A 101 8.94 2.53 24.89
N LEU A 102 8.47 1.27 24.95
CA LEU A 102 7.11 0.93 24.53
C LEU A 102 6.05 1.74 25.29
N PHE A 103 6.18 1.88 26.61
CA PHE A 103 5.27 2.72 27.39
C PHE A 103 5.32 4.19 26.97
N ALA A 104 6.51 4.74 26.76
CA ALA A 104 6.68 6.13 26.32
C ALA A 104 6.13 6.36 24.89
N SER A 105 6.27 5.38 24.00
CA SER A 105 5.70 5.44 22.65
C SER A 105 4.18 5.37 22.66
N ILE A 106 3.59 4.56 23.54
CA ILE A 106 2.13 4.50 23.73
C ILE A 106 1.63 5.85 24.30
N ASP A 107 2.26 6.36 25.35
CA ASP A 107 1.93 7.67 25.95
C ASP A 107 2.04 8.82 24.92
N TYR A 108 3.12 8.85 24.14
CA TYR A 108 3.26 9.79 23.03
C TYR A 108 2.12 9.67 22.02
N GLY A 109 1.79 8.44 21.62
CA GLY A 109 0.75 8.16 20.65
C GLY A 109 -0.66 8.56 21.11
N GLU A 110 -0.99 8.34 22.37
CA GLU A 110 -2.25 8.76 22.99
C GLU A 110 -2.37 10.29 23.02
N LYS A 111 -1.33 10.99 23.50
CA LYS A 111 -1.28 12.45 23.54
C LYS A 111 -1.40 13.07 22.15
N MET A 112 -0.72 12.48 21.17
CA MET A 112 -0.78 12.92 19.79
C MET A 112 -2.15 12.65 19.17
N GLY A 113 -2.81 11.55 19.53
CA GLY A 113 -4.19 11.24 19.16
C GLY A 113 -5.16 12.32 19.62
N THR A 114 -5.13 12.68 20.91
CA THR A 114 -5.94 13.76 21.48
C THR A 114 -5.64 15.10 20.81
N PHE A 115 -4.37 15.39 20.53
CA PHE A 115 -3.98 16.62 19.83
C PHE A 115 -4.56 16.70 18.42
N TYR A 116 -4.59 15.60 17.66
CA TYR A 116 -5.26 15.60 16.36
C TYR A 116 -6.77 15.78 16.48
N GLU A 117 -7.43 15.12 17.43
CA GLU A 117 -8.89 15.27 17.61
C GLU A 117 -9.29 16.72 17.89
N GLN A 118 -8.47 17.45 18.64
CA GLN A 118 -8.73 18.83 19.03
C GLN A 118 -8.24 19.86 17.99
N TYR A 119 -7.12 19.59 17.30
CA TYR A 119 -6.40 20.62 16.53
C TYR A 119 -5.99 20.19 15.10
N ALA A 120 -6.54 19.10 14.54
CA ALA A 120 -6.17 18.57 13.21
C ALA A 120 -6.39 19.53 12.01
N ALA A 121 -7.27 20.53 12.15
CA ALA A 121 -7.54 21.51 11.10
C ALA A 121 -6.52 22.67 11.07
N GLU A 122 -5.85 22.92 12.20
CA GLU A 122 -5.02 24.10 12.43
C GLU A 122 -3.53 23.77 12.60
N SER A 123 -3.18 22.50 12.77
CA SER A 123 -1.81 22.04 12.93
C SER A 123 -1.07 21.95 11.59
N ASP A 124 0.19 22.40 11.59
CA ASP A 124 1.07 22.25 10.43
C ASP A 124 1.39 20.76 10.21
N ARG A 125 0.68 20.17 9.24
CA ARG A 125 0.81 18.76 8.87
C ARG A 125 2.20 18.38 8.35
N SER A 126 3.08 19.34 8.07
CA SER A 126 4.45 19.07 7.63
C SER A 126 5.42 18.77 8.78
N LEU A 127 5.13 19.28 9.98
CA LEU A 127 6.00 19.10 11.16
C LEU A 127 5.72 17.80 11.91
N PHE A 128 4.47 17.33 11.85
CA PHE A 128 4.01 16.17 12.59
C PHE A 128 3.89 14.92 11.70
N PRO A 129 4.03 13.70 12.27
CA PRO A 129 3.71 12.48 11.55
C PRO A 129 2.25 12.48 11.04
N LYS A 130 1.86 11.51 10.21
CA LYS A 130 0.43 11.37 9.86
C LYS A 130 -0.34 10.77 11.04
N GLN A 131 -1.57 11.22 11.25
CA GLN A 131 -2.45 10.65 12.28
C GLN A 131 -2.64 9.13 12.11
N SER A 132 -2.78 8.65 10.88
CA SER A 132 -2.83 7.22 10.56
C SER A 132 -1.62 6.47 11.11
N THR A 133 -0.42 6.98 10.85
CA THR A 133 0.85 6.38 11.32
C THR A 133 0.91 6.34 12.84
N VAL A 134 0.53 7.43 13.51
CA VAL A 134 0.53 7.52 14.98
C VAL A 134 -0.40 6.46 15.57
N VAL A 135 -1.66 6.41 15.15
CA VAL A 135 -2.64 5.47 15.71
C VAL A 135 -2.24 4.01 15.44
N GLN A 136 -1.62 3.74 14.28
CA GLN A 136 -1.11 2.41 13.96
C GLN A 136 0.07 2.00 14.84
N GLU A 137 1.08 2.86 14.97
CA GLU A 137 2.23 2.62 15.83
C GLU A 137 1.77 2.38 17.29
N THR A 138 0.87 3.21 17.82
CA THR A 138 0.30 3.04 19.15
C THR A 138 -0.39 1.68 19.29
N SER A 139 -1.23 1.29 18.32
CA SER A 139 -1.93 0.01 18.35
C SER A 139 -0.97 -1.19 18.30
N GLU A 140 0.09 -1.10 17.48
CA GLU A 140 1.15 -2.12 17.43
C GLU A 140 1.89 -2.22 18.76
N PHE A 141 2.37 -1.12 19.32
CA PHE A 141 3.12 -1.10 20.58
C PHE A 141 2.28 -1.61 21.75
N THR A 142 1.00 -1.22 21.83
CA THR A 142 0.07 -1.74 22.85
C THR A 142 -0.08 -3.25 22.75
N GLN A 143 -0.16 -3.81 21.54
CA GLN A 143 -0.23 -5.26 21.38
C GLN A 143 1.08 -5.99 21.62
N VAL A 144 2.22 -5.39 21.25
CA VAL A 144 3.56 -5.92 21.57
C VAL A 144 3.72 -6.04 23.09
N LEU A 145 3.34 -4.98 23.81
CA LEU A 145 3.35 -4.93 25.28
C LEU A 145 2.38 -5.98 25.87
N ALA A 146 1.14 -6.02 25.41
CA ALA A 146 0.12 -6.94 25.93
C ALA A 146 0.47 -8.43 25.71
N LYS A 147 1.17 -8.75 24.61
CA LYS A 147 1.59 -10.12 24.27
C LYS A 147 3.00 -10.46 24.74
N ASN A 148 3.67 -9.56 25.49
CA ASN A 148 5.05 -9.70 25.93
C ASN A 148 6.01 -10.09 24.79
N LYS A 149 5.84 -9.48 23.62
CA LYS A 149 6.71 -9.69 22.45
C LYS A 149 7.97 -8.84 22.55
N GLU A 150 9.07 -9.36 22.04
CA GLU A 150 10.34 -8.63 22.01
C GLU A 150 10.24 -7.46 21.02
N PHE A 151 10.52 -6.25 21.50
CA PHE A 151 10.65 -5.06 20.65
C PHE A 151 12.08 -4.94 20.14
N HIS A 152 12.24 -4.72 18.84
CA HIS A 152 13.55 -4.60 18.20
C HIS A 152 13.96 -3.13 18.07
N TRP A 153 15.13 -2.78 18.61
CA TRP A 153 15.67 -1.42 18.67
C TRP A 153 16.14 -0.85 17.34
N ASN A 154 16.62 -1.74 16.47
CA ASN A 154 17.14 -1.35 15.18
C ASN A 154 16.00 -1.57 14.20
N GLN A 155 15.78 -0.59 13.31
CA GLN A 155 14.89 -0.74 12.16
C GLN A 155 15.47 -1.72 11.13
N GLN A 156 15.99 -2.85 11.59
CA GLN A 156 16.56 -3.93 10.80
C GLN A 156 15.84 -5.23 11.13
N GLY A 157 14.70 -5.14 11.83
CA GLY A 157 13.93 -6.30 12.26
C GLY A 157 13.08 -6.90 11.15
N PHE A 158 12.57 -8.10 11.43
CA PHE A 158 11.59 -8.79 10.58
C PHE A 158 10.36 -7.92 10.28
N SER A 159 9.81 -7.23 11.28
CA SER A 159 8.62 -6.39 11.10
C SER A 159 8.87 -5.24 10.12
N ASP A 160 10.00 -4.55 10.28
CA ASP A 160 10.36 -3.40 9.43
C ASP A 160 10.64 -3.83 7.99
N TYR A 161 11.32 -4.97 7.80
CA TYR A 161 11.50 -5.56 6.47
C TYR A 161 10.15 -5.79 5.77
N TRP A 162 9.17 -6.38 6.46
CA TRP A 162 7.85 -6.61 5.88
C TRP A 162 7.08 -5.32 5.61
N LYS A 163 7.17 -4.31 6.48
CA LYS A 163 6.61 -2.97 6.20
C LYS A 163 7.22 -2.38 4.92
N THR A 164 8.53 -2.50 4.72
CA THR A 164 9.23 -2.09 3.50
C THR A 164 8.75 -2.88 2.27
N VAL A 165 8.65 -4.21 2.38
CA VAL A 165 8.12 -5.08 1.32
C VAL A 165 6.73 -4.62 0.90
N PHE A 166 5.81 -4.47 1.86
CA PHE A 166 4.43 -4.09 1.57
C PHE A 166 4.33 -2.68 0.98
N LEU A 167 5.08 -1.72 1.51
CA LEU A 167 5.11 -0.35 1.01
C LEU A 167 5.57 -0.29 -0.46
N LEU A 168 6.76 -0.84 -0.74
CA LEU A 168 7.38 -0.73 -2.06
C LEU A 168 6.67 -1.60 -3.10
N TYR A 169 6.34 -2.85 -2.74
CA TYR A 169 5.60 -3.72 -3.65
C TYR A 169 4.18 -3.21 -3.89
N GLY A 170 3.50 -2.71 -2.84
CA GLY A 170 2.16 -2.15 -2.95
C GLY A 170 2.11 -0.93 -3.88
N ALA A 171 3.14 -0.08 -3.85
CA ALA A 171 3.28 1.04 -4.76
C ALA A 171 3.56 0.59 -6.22
N LEU A 172 4.34 -0.46 -6.43
CA LEU A 172 4.74 -0.94 -7.77
C LEU A 172 3.69 -1.85 -8.43
N LEU A 173 2.87 -2.55 -7.65
CA LEU A 173 1.96 -3.59 -8.12
C LEU A 173 1.08 -3.16 -9.31
N PHE A 174 0.43 -2.00 -9.18
CA PHE A 174 -0.45 -1.48 -10.23
C PHE A 174 0.32 -1.25 -11.54
N TYR A 175 1.46 -0.54 -11.47
CA TYR A 175 2.27 -0.23 -12.65
C TYR A 175 2.90 -1.46 -13.28
N LEU A 176 3.36 -2.42 -12.46
CA LEU A 176 3.83 -3.71 -12.94
C LEU A 176 2.73 -4.46 -13.66
N THR A 177 1.51 -4.47 -13.12
CA THR A 177 0.36 -5.12 -13.77
C THR A 177 -0.01 -4.43 -15.07
N VAL A 178 -0.02 -3.09 -15.10
CA VAL A 178 -0.28 -2.29 -16.30
C VAL A 178 0.77 -2.58 -17.38
N PHE A 179 2.05 -2.57 -17.02
CA PHE A 179 3.13 -2.95 -17.92
C PHE A 179 2.93 -4.37 -18.42
N TRP A 180 2.54 -5.29 -17.52
CA TRP A 180 2.25 -6.66 -17.88
C TRP A 180 1.14 -6.70 -18.91
N SER A 181 -0.05 -6.18 -18.65
CA SER A 181 -1.25 -6.38 -19.48
C SER A 181 -1.38 -5.45 -20.69
N ALA A 182 -0.51 -4.45 -20.90
CA ALA A 182 -0.63 -3.49 -22.00
C ALA A 182 -0.65 -4.10 -23.42
N ASP A 183 -0.16 -5.34 -23.60
CA ASP A 183 -0.10 -6.03 -24.90
C ASP A 183 -1.20 -7.08 -25.12
N LEU A 184 -2.20 -7.17 -24.22
CA LEU A 184 -3.18 -8.27 -24.17
C LEU A 184 -3.86 -8.56 -25.53
N PHE A 185 -4.18 -7.53 -26.32
CA PHE A 185 -4.85 -7.66 -27.61
C PHE A 185 -3.96 -7.33 -28.82
N LEU A 186 -2.65 -7.17 -28.62
CA LEU A 186 -1.73 -6.81 -29.69
C LEU A 186 -1.70 -7.84 -30.82
N SER A 187 -1.78 -9.13 -30.47
CA SER A 187 -1.79 -10.23 -31.43
C SER A 187 -3.05 -10.22 -32.31
N GLU A 188 -4.21 -9.85 -31.75
CA GLU A 188 -5.46 -9.73 -32.49
C GLU A 188 -5.47 -8.52 -33.43
N VAL A 189 -4.86 -7.40 -33.02
CA VAL A 189 -4.75 -6.19 -33.85
C VAL A 189 -3.74 -6.37 -34.98
N LYS A 190 -2.55 -6.95 -34.71
CA LYS A 190 -1.51 -7.13 -35.73
C LYS A 190 -1.76 -8.29 -36.69
N ARG A 191 -2.49 -9.34 -36.26
CA ARG A 191 -2.74 -10.53 -37.08
C ARG A 191 -4.22 -10.97 -36.99
N PRO A 192 -5.15 -10.18 -37.53
CA PRO A 192 -6.58 -10.48 -37.46
C PRO A 192 -6.95 -11.81 -38.13
N GLN A 193 -6.20 -12.25 -39.14
CA GLN A 193 -6.42 -13.52 -39.85
C GLN A 193 -6.16 -14.76 -38.97
N PHE A 194 -5.18 -14.70 -38.06
CA PHE A 194 -4.90 -15.76 -37.09
C PHE A 194 -5.93 -15.78 -35.95
N SER A 195 -6.42 -14.61 -35.52
CA SER A 195 -7.50 -14.54 -34.52
C SER A 195 -8.84 -15.02 -35.09
N ASN A 196 -9.16 -14.64 -36.34
CA ASN A 196 -10.44 -14.96 -36.96
C ASN A 196 -10.58 -16.42 -37.41
N SER A 197 -9.47 -17.10 -37.70
CA SER A 197 -9.47 -18.54 -38.05
C SER A 197 -9.65 -19.47 -36.85
N LEU A 198 -9.55 -18.94 -35.62
CA LEU A 198 -9.81 -19.73 -34.41
C LEU A 198 -11.33 -19.90 -34.19
N PRO A 199 -11.81 -21.15 -33.99
CA PRO A 199 -13.24 -21.48 -33.90
C PRO A 199 -13.81 -21.15 -32.51
N PHE A 200 -13.61 -19.92 -32.03
CA PHE A 200 -14.03 -19.47 -30.71
C PHE A 200 -15.25 -18.57 -30.77
N ARG A 201 -16.13 -18.68 -29.78
CA ARG A 201 -17.24 -17.73 -29.61
C ARG A 201 -16.67 -16.34 -29.33
N LYS A 202 -17.30 -15.29 -29.88
CA LYS A 202 -16.84 -13.89 -29.71
C LYS A 202 -16.63 -13.45 -28.25
N ARG A 203 -17.38 -14.02 -27.29
CA ARG A 203 -17.21 -13.73 -25.85
C ARG A 203 -15.92 -14.32 -25.29
N ASP A 204 -15.57 -15.53 -25.72
CA ASP A 204 -14.40 -16.27 -25.22
C ASP A 204 -13.08 -15.60 -25.65
N ARG A 205 -13.08 -14.86 -26.78
CA ARG A 205 -11.92 -14.09 -27.26
C ARG A 205 -11.49 -12.97 -26.32
N ILE A 206 -12.41 -12.38 -25.56
CA ILE A 206 -12.10 -11.30 -24.60
C ILE A 206 -11.86 -11.88 -23.22
N PHE A 207 -12.68 -12.86 -22.82
CA PHE A 207 -12.68 -13.41 -21.47
C PHE A 207 -11.45 -14.27 -21.18
N ILE A 208 -11.05 -15.12 -22.13
CA ILE A 208 -9.93 -16.07 -21.93
C ILE A 208 -8.58 -15.33 -21.71
N PRO A 209 -8.19 -14.33 -22.52
CA PRO A 209 -6.94 -13.61 -22.30
C PRO A 209 -6.91 -12.90 -20.94
N ILE A 210 -8.00 -12.26 -20.53
CA ILE A 210 -8.10 -11.56 -19.24
C ILE A 210 -7.90 -12.54 -18.08
N ILE A 211 -8.59 -13.69 -18.10
CA ILE A 211 -8.45 -14.70 -17.03
C ILE A 211 -7.03 -15.26 -16.99
N ILE A 212 -6.46 -15.60 -18.15
CA ILE A 212 -5.10 -16.16 -18.19
C ILE A 212 -4.10 -15.15 -17.63
N ARG A 213 -4.25 -13.87 -17.98
CA ARG A 213 -3.38 -12.82 -17.44
C ARG A 213 -3.55 -12.65 -15.94
N LEU A 214 -4.80 -12.69 -15.45
CA LEU A 214 -5.07 -12.66 -14.02
C LEU A 214 -4.40 -13.83 -13.31
N VAL A 215 -4.54 -15.06 -13.81
CA VAL A 215 -3.91 -16.26 -13.24
C VAL A 215 -2.38 -16.14 -13.23
N ILE A 216 -1.78 -15.72 -14.34
CA ILE A 216 -0.31 -15.56 -14.43
C ILE A 216 0.17 -14.49 -13.44
N CYS A 217 -0.50 -13.33 -13.37
CA CYS A 217 -0.16 -12.29 -12.41
C CYS A 217 -0.28 -12.81 -10.98
N THR A 218 -1.37 -13.52 -10.63
CA THR A 218 -1.55 -14.08 -9.28
C THR A 218 -0.51 -15.15 -8.91
N ILE A 219 -0.04 -15.94 -9.87
CA ILE A 219 1.06 -16.88 -9.65
C ILE A 219 2.36 -16.11 -9.41
N GLY A 220 2.62 -15.07 -10.22
CA GLY A 220 3.78 -14.20 -10.05
C GLY A 220 3.81 -13.50 -8.69
N THR A 221 2.68 -12.96 -8.24
CA THR A 221 2.57 -12.33 -6.92
C THR A 221 2.74 -13.35 -5.78
N SER A 222 2.21 -14.56 -5.94
CA SER A 222 2.41 -15.65 -4.98
C SER A 222 3.88 -16.05 -4.87
N LEU A 223 4.58 -16.18 -6.01
CA LEU A 223 6.02 -16.47 -6.04
C LEU A 223 6.85 -15.35 -5.40
N PHE A 224 6.49 -14.08 -5.64
CA PHE A 224 7.09 -12.94 -4.97
C PHE A 224 6.95 -13.05 -3.44
N LEU A 225 5.74 -13.32 -2.93
CA LEU A 225 5.51 -13.45 -1.49
C LEU A 225 6.26 -14.64 -0.88
N ILE A 226 6.30 -15.78 -1.59
CA ILE A 226 7.08 -16.95 -1.15
C ILE A 226 8.57 -16.59 -1.08
N SER A 227 9.12 -15.93 -2.10
CA SER A 227 10.51 -15.44 -2.10
C SER A 227 10.76 -14.45 -0.95
N ALA A 228 9.81 -13.56 -0.66
CA ALA A 228 9.91 -12.61 0.45
C ALA A 228 9.91 -13.30 1.83
N VAL A 229 9.14 -14.39 2.00
CA VAL A 229 9.19 -15.25 3.18
C VAL A 229 10.56 -15.94 3.29
N PHE A 230 11.11 -16.48 2.20
CA PHE A 230 12.47 -17.04 2.23
C PHE A 230 13.52 -15.99 2.60
N CYS A 231 13.39 -14.77 2.09
CA CYS A 231 14.28 -13.66 2.41
C CYS A 231 14.15 -13.18 3.88
N SER A 232 13.05 -13.48 4.55
CA SER A 232 12.88 -13.16 5.98
C SER A 232 13.88 -13.92 6.86
N PHE A 233 14.37 -15.08 6.43
CA PHE A 233 15.38 -15.85 7.16
C PHE A 233 16.79 -15.22 7.15
N PHE A 234 17.00 -14.12 6.42
CA PHE A 234 18.23 -13.33 6.54
C PHE A 234 18.28 -12.47 7.82
N PHE A 235 17.21 -12.42 8.59
CA PHE A 235 17.10 -11.67 9.85
C PHE A 235 17.08 -12.63 11.04
N ASP A 236 17.76 -12.23 12.13
CA ASP A 236 18.04 -13.14 13.27
C ASP A 236 16.79 -13.56 14.05
N HIS A 237 15.71 -12.78 13.99
CA HIS A 237 14.48 -13.00 14.77
C HIS A 237 13.25 -12.92 13.87
N VAL A 238 12.81 -14.08 13.37
CA VAL A 238 11.59 -14.22 12.56
C VAL A 238 10.41 -14.56 13.45
N ASP A 239 9.45 -13.64 13.58
CA ASP A 239 8.21 -13.87 14.33
C ASP A 239 6.97 -13.59 13.47
N PHE A 240 6.37 -14.66 12.91
CA PHE A 240 5.13 -14.59 12.14
C PHE A 240 3.87 -14.35 13.00
N SER A 241 4.00 -14.27 14.32
CA SER A 241 2.92 -13.88 15.23
C SER A 241 3.03 -12.43 15.69
N TYR A 242 4.04 -11.69 15.20
CA TYR A 242 4.21 -10.28 15.48
C TYR A 242 2.97 -9.48 15.01
N PRO A 243 2.47 -8.54 15.83
CA PRO A 243 1.29 -7.74 15.48
C PRO A 243 1.62 -6.71 14.39
N PHE A 244 0.71 -6.57 13.43
CA PHE A 244 0.72 -5.51 12.42
C PHE A 244 -0.61 -4.77 12.52
N ALA A 245 -0.57 -3.44 12.65
CA ALA A 245 -1.76 -2.61 12.63
C ALA A 245 -2.22 -2.32 11.20
N TYR A 246 -3.52 -2.42 10.97
CA TYR A 246 -4.12 -2.04 9.70
C TYR A 246 -5.53 -1.50 9.87
N TRP A 247 -5.96 -0.78 8.85
CA TRP A 247 -7.27 -0.16 8.74
C TRP A 247 -8.25 -1.11 8.06
N LEU A 248 -9.26 -1.58 8.79
CA LEU A 248 -10.46 -2.19 8.19
C LEU A 248 -11.61 -1.19 8.13
N ARG A 249 -12.03 -0.76 9.32
CA ARG A 249 -13.05 0.27 9.60
C ARG A 249 -12.60 1.12 10.77
N GLU A 250 -11.89 0.47 11.69
CA GLU A 250 -11.05 1.05 12.73
C GLU A 250 -9.66 0.42 12.61
N ILE A 251 -8.68 1.01 13.30
CA ILE A 251 -7.33 0.44 13.37
C ILE A 251 -7.35 -0.74 14.33
N GLN A 252 -6.94 -1.90 13.82
CA GLN A 252 -6.77 -3.11 14.60
C GLN A 252 -5.39 -3.69 14.32
N ALA A 253 -4.68 -4.09 15.36
CA ALA A 253 -3.48 -4.90 15.23
C ALA A 253 -3.85 -6.39 15.19
N VAL A 254 -3.41 -7.10 14.17
CA VAL A 254 -3.62 -8.55 14.04
C VAL A 254 -2.31 -9.24 13.69
N GLY A 255 -2.26 -10.55 13.85
CA GLY A 255 -1.09 -11.34 13.50
C GLY A 255 -0.75 -11.22 12.02
N PHE A 256 0.54 -11.27 11.72
CA PHE A 256 1.10 -11.15 10.37
C PHE A 256 0.39 -12.01 9.31
N LEU A 257 0.00 -13.25 9.62
CA LEU A 257 -0.67 -14.14 8.65
C LEU A 257 -2.01 -13.58 8.15
N LEU A 258 -2.81 -12.97 9.04
CA LEU A 258 -4.08 -12.37 8.61
C LEU A 258 -3.82 -11.11 7.77
N PHE A 259 -2.85 -10.30 8.18
CA PHE A 259 -2.42 -9.14 7.40
C PHE A 259 -1.98 -9.55 5.98
N LEU A 260 -1.14 -10.58 5.87
CA LEU A 260 -0.66 -11.12 4.60
C LEU A 260 -1.82 -11.61 3.71
N LEU A 261 -2.83 -12.27 4.30
CA LEU A 261 -4.01 -12.73 3.58
C LEU A 261 -4.83 -11.56 3.03
N LEU A 262 -5.08 -10.53 3.85
CA LEU A 262 -5.81 -9.33 3.42
C LEU A 262 -5.06 -8.56 2.33
N TYR A 263 -3.74 -8.42 2.50
CA TYR A 263 -2.85 -7.83 1.50
C TYR A 263 -2.91 -8.60 0.17
N PHE A 264 -2.85 -9.93 0.22
CA PHE A 264 -2.93 -10.78 -0.97
C PHE A 264 -4.29 -10.67 -1.66
N LEU A 265 -5.39 -10.63 -0.89
CA LEU A 265 -6.73 -10.46 -1.42
C LEU A 265 -6.86 -9.14 -2.18
N MET A 266 -6.39 -8.01 -1.63
CA MET A 266 -6.42 -6.74 -2.36
C MET A 266 -5.49 -6.71 -3.56
N THR A 267 -4.36 -7.39 -3.48
CA THR A 267 -3.44 -7.55 -4.61
C THR A 267 -4.17 -8.20 -5.81
N ILE A 268 -4.98 -9.24 -5.58
CA ILE A 268 -5.79 -9.88 -6.63
C ILE A 268 -6.80 -8.90 -7.23
N VAL A 269 -7.52 -8.16 -6.38
CA VAL A 269 -8.55 -7.20 -6.82
C VAL A 269 -7.95 -6.08 -7.67
N ILE A 270 -6.85 -5.48 -7.23
CA ILE A 270 -6.14 -4.43 -7.98
C ILE A 270 -5.59 -4.97 -9.29
N THR A 271 -5.05 -6.18 -9.28
CA THR A 271 -4.56 -6.85 -10.49
C THR A 271 -5.70 -7.00 -11.52
N GLY A 272 -6.87 -7.47 -11.08
CA GLY A 272 -8.07 -7.57 -11.92
C GLY A 272 -8.51 -6.23 -12.48
N PHE A 273 -8.58 -5.20 -11.63
CA PHE A 273 -8.90 -3.84 -12.04
C PHE A 273 -7.92 -3.31 -13.11
N ALA A 274 -6.61 -3.46 -12.88
CA ALA A 274 -5.57 -2.98 -13.81
C ALA A 274 -5.62 -3.69 -15.17
N ILE A 275 -5.86 -5.01 -15.19
CA ILE A 275 -6.02 -5.76 -16.45
C ILE A 275 -7.27 -5.28 -17.20
N CYS A 276 -8.39 -5.06 -16.52
CA CYS A 276 -9.62 -4.56 -17.16
C CYS A 276 -9.46 -3.12 -17.66
N LEU A 277 -8.77 -2.26 -16.90
CA LEU A 277 -8.49 -0.87 -17.28
C LEU A 277 -7.59 -0.81 -18.52
N THR A 278 -6.47 -1.53 -18.52
CA THR A 278 -5.57 -1.60 -19.68
C THR A 278 -6.24 -2.19 -20.89
N SER A 279 -7.06 -3.24 -20.71
CA SER A 279 -7.88 -3.82 -21.77
C SER A 279 -8.81 -2.77 -22.39
N PHE A 280 -9.49 -1.97 -21.56
CA PHE A 280 -10.37 -0.91 -22.02
C PHE A 280 -9.61 0.16 -22.81
N ILE A 281 -8.53 0.69 -22.24
CA ILE A 281 -7.74 1.73 -22.87
C ILE A 281 -7.18 1.22 -24.21
N PHE A 282 -6.69 -0.02 -24.26
CA PHE A 282 -6.18 -0.61 -25.50
C PHE A 282 -7.24 -0.68 -26.60
N THR A 283 -8.50 -0.98 -26.26
CA THR A 283 -9.60 -0.95 -27.26
C THR A 283 -9.88 0.44 -27.84
N VAL A 284 -9.41 1.49 -27.17
CA VAL A 284 -9.55 2.89 -27.61
C VAL A 284 -8.32 3.32 -28.41
N THR A 285 -7.11 3.11 -27.86
CA THR A 285 -5.84 3.58 -28.45
C THR A 285 -5.34 2.69 -29.58
N LYS A 286 -5.54 1.36 -29.47
CA LYS A 286 -4.94 0.32 -30.32
C LYS A 286 -3.41 0.34 -30.37
N ASP A 287 -2.78 1.02 -29.43
CA ASP A 287 -1.32 1.14 -29.32
C ASP A 287 -0.85 0.79 -27.90
N VAL A 288 0.21 0.00 -27.80
CA VAL A 288 0.71 -0.53 -26.52
C VAL A 288 1.32 0.60 -25.68
N LEU A 289 2.11 1.48 -26.29
CA LEU A 289 2.81 2.55 -25.60
C LEU A 289 1.80 3.56 -25.03
N GLN A 290 0.84 3.99 -25.85
CA GLN A 290 -0.23 4.89 -25.41
C GLN A 290 -1.09 4.27 -24.31
N THR A 291 -1.39 2.96 -24.42
CA THR A 291 -2.15 2.25 -23.37
C THR A 291 -1.39 2.25 -22.05
N PHE A 292 -0.11 1.91 -22.09
CA PHE A 292 0.75 1.90 -20.91
C PHE A 292 0.85 3.28 -20.27
N LEU A 293 1.12 4.32 -21.07
CA LEU A 293 1.26 5.69 -20.59
C LEU A 293 -0.04 6.22 -19.98
N LEU A 294 -1.19 6.05 -20.66
CA LEU A 294 -2.46 6.57 -20.17
C LEU A 294 -2.95 5.83 -18.92
N ALA A 295 -2.78 4.52 -18.86
CA ALA A 295 -3.12 3.72 -17.68
C ALA A 295 -2.23 4.08 -16.47
N SER A 296 -0.92 4.26 -16.70
CA SER A 296 0.01 4.67 -15.65
C SER A 296 -0.28 6.08 -15.16
N LEU A 297 -0.58 7.02 -16.07
CA LEU A 297 -0.95 8.39 -15.70
C LEU A 297 -2.21 8.42 -14.85
N LEU A 298 -3.25 7.64 -15.20
CA LEU A 298 -4.47 7.54 -14.40
C LEU A 298 -4.19 7.02 -12.97
N GLY A 299 -3.28 6.06 -12.81
CA GLY A 299 -2.87 5.58 -11.49
C GLY A 299 -2.05 6.60 -10.69
N ALA A 300 -1.28 7.46 -11.37
CA ALA A 300 -0.46 8.49 -10.73
C ALA A 300 -1.23 9.79 -10.42
N LEU A 301 -2.37 10.03 -11.07
CA LEU A 301 -3.14 11.28 -10.93
C LEU A 301 -3.46 11.68 -9.48
N PRO A 302 -3.89 10.77 -8.58
CA PRO A 302 -4.15 11.12 -7.18
C PRO A 302 -2.91 11.63 -6.44
N LEU A 303 -1.71 11.22 -6.86
CA LEU A 303 -0.43 11.67 -6.28
C LEU A 303 -0.03 13.04 -6.80
N ILE A 304 -0.36 13.36 -8.05
CA ILE A 304 0.01 14.63 -8.71
C ILE A 304 -0.95 15.76 -8.32
N VAL A 305 -2.25 15.47 -8.29
CA VAL A 305 -3.30 16.45 -7.99
C VAL A 305 -4.10 15.94 -6.80
N PRO A 306 -3.63 16.15 -5.56
CA PRO A 306 -4.36 15.76 -4.36
C PRO A 306 -5.67 16.56 -4.29
N SER A 307 -6.79 15.88 -4.49
CA SER A 307 -8.13 16.47 -4.51
C SER A 307 -9.14 15.50 -3.92
N ARG A 308 -10.14 16.04 -3.22
CA ARG A 308 -11.26 15.27 -2.65
C ARG A 308 -12.08 14.54 -3.72
N ILE A 309 -11.99 14.94 -4.99
CA ILE A 309 -12.70 14.28 -6.10
C ILE A 309 -12.19 12.83 -6.29
N TRP A 310 -10.91 12.57 -6.00
CA TRP A 310 -10.32 11.24 -6.17
C TRP A 310 -10.82 10.21 -5.16
N LEU A 311 -11.40 10.66 -4.04
CA LEU A 311 -11.93 9.80 -2.97
C LEU A 311 -13.03 8.84 -3.48
N LEU A 312 -13.81 9.28 -4.48
CA LEU A 312 -14.85 8.46 -5.12
C LEU A 312 -14.34 7.62 -6.29
N THR A 313 -13.05 7.67 -6.61
CA THR A 313 -12.45 6.98 -7.75
C THR A 313 -11.61 5.80 -7.30
N PRO A 314 -11.51 4.73 -8.11
CA PRO A 314 -10.68 3.57 -7.77
C PRO A 314 -9.18 3.89 -7.71
N PHE A 315 -8.74 5.00 -8.32
CA PHE A 315 -7.33 5.34 -8.48
C PHE A 315 -6.63 5.64 -7.16
N GLN A 316 -7.36 6.18 -6.18
CA GLN A 316 -6.80 6.44 -4.86
C GLN A 316 -6.47 5.14 -4.11
N PHE A 317 -7.09 4.01 -4.44
CA PHE A 317 -6.92 2.74 -3.72
C PHE A 317 -5.91 1.79 -4.36
N LEU A 318 -5.12 2.27 -5.33
CA LEU A 318 -4.18 1.43 -6.08
C LEU A 318 -2.92 1.08 -5.29
N ASN A 319 -2.61 1.83 -4.24
CA ASN A 319 -1.54 1.50 -3.31
C ASN A 319 -2.13 0.70 -2.12
N VAL A 320 -1.89 -0.62 -2.13
CA VAL A 320 -2.42 -1.55 -1.11
C VAL A 320 -1.97 -1.17 0.30
N PHE A 321 -0.70 -0.76 0.45
CA PHE A 321 -0.15 -0.48 1.77
C PHE A 321 -0.73 0.81 2.35
N GLN A 322 -0.81 1.89 1.56
CA GLN A 322 -1.45 3.14 2.02
C GLN A 322 -2.94 2.93 2.36
N LEU A 323 -3.64 2.07 1.62
CA LEU A 323 -5.01 1.69 1.94
C LEU A 323 -5.10 0.98 3.30
N LEU A 324 -4.23 0.00 3.54
CA LEU A 324 -4.17 -0.72 4.82
C LEU A 324 -3.62 0.17 5.95
N GLN A 325 -2.89 1.24 5.64
CA GLN A 325 -2.49 2.26 6.62
C GLN A 325 -3.66 3.14 7.09
N GLY A 326 -4.75 3.19 6.34
CA GLY A 326 -5.88 4.05 6.64
C GLY A 326 -5.66 5.52 6.26
N ASP A 327 -4.56 5.84 5.56
CA ASP A 327 -4.21 7.20 5.14
C ASP A 327 -5.39 7.92 4.45
N TYR A 328 -6.15 7.21 3.64
CA TYR A 328 -7.30 7.76 2.92
C TYR A 328 -8.53 7.97 3.81
N ALA A 329 -8.68 7.18 4.87
CA ALA A 329 -9.77 7.34 5.83
C ALA A 329 -9.51 8.56 6.72
N PHE A 330 -8.29 8.75 7.21
CA PHE A 330 -7.94 9.95 8.00
C PHE A 330 -7.87 11.24 7.17
N ALA A 331 -7.63 11.12 5.86
CA ALA A 331 -7.73 12.26 4.95
C ALA A 331 -9.18 12.64 4.58
N SER A 332 -10.16 11.80 4.93
CA SER A 332 -11.55 11.93 4.54
C SER A 332 -12.44 12.11 5.77
N ASP A 333 -13.36 13.07 5.72
CA ASP A 333 -14.32 13.30 6.81
C ASP A 333 -15.43 12.23 6.85
N TRP A 334 -15.38 11.22 5.96
CA TRP A 334 -16.48 10.27 5.76
C TRP A 334 -16.24 8.94 6.47
N SER A 335 -17.12 8.63 7.42
CA SER A 335 -17.07 7.42 8.27
C SER A 335 -17.21 6.08 7.54
N PHE A 336 -17.57 6.08 6.26
CA PHE A 336 -17.71 4.86 5.47
C PHE A 336 -16.42 4.44 4.73
N TYR A 337 -15.37 5.26 4.72
CA TYR A 337 -14.08 4.85 4.16
C TYR A 337 -13.50 3.70 4.96
N SER A 338 -13.47 2.55 4.32
CA SER A 338 -13.05 1.28 4.89
C SER A 338 -12.33 0.48 3.83
N PHE A 339 -11.56 -0.51 4.28
CA PHE A 339 -11.02 -1.54 3.41
C PHE A 339 -12.10 -2.17 2.53
N TYR A 340 -13.27 -2.45 3.11
CA TYR A 340 -14.42 -3.03 2.41
C TYR A 340 -14.98 -2.09 1.33
N PHE A 341 -15.06 -0.79 1.63
CA PHE A 341 -15.49 0.21 0.64
C PHE A 341 -14.55 0.23 -0.57
N ALA A 342 -13.24 0.28 -0.35
CA ALA A 342 -12.25 0.25 -1.42
C ALA A 342 -12.36 -1.04 -2.26
N LEU A 343 -12.53 -2.19 -1.60
CA LEU A 343 -12.72 -3.48 -2.25
C LEU A 343 -13.96 -3.48 -3.15
N ILE A 344 -15.11 -3.07 -2.62
CA ILE A 344 -16.37 -3.02 -3.36
C ILE A 344 -16.27 -2.06 -4.55
N LEU A 345 -15.71 -0.87 -4.34
CA LEU A 345 -15.54 0.13 -5.40
C LEU A 345 -14.67 -0.42 -6.53
N LEU A 346 -13.52 -1.02 -6.21
CA LEU A 346 -12.64 -1.63 -7.20
C LEU A 346 -13.35 -2.76 -7.97
N LEU A 347 -14.13 -3.61 -7.30
CA LEU A 347 -14.91 -4.67 -7.96
C LEU A 347 -15.96 -4.10 -8.91
N ILE A 348 -16.72 -3.09 -8.49
CA ILE A 348 -17.73 -2.43 -9.34
C ILE A 348 -17.08 -1.87 -10.60
N PHE A 349 -15.97 -1.14 -10.45
CA PHE A 349 -15.24 -0.58 -11.59
C PHE A 349 -14.63 -1.66 -12.49
N THR A 350 -14.13 -2.76 -11.90
CA THR A 350 -13.62 -3.90 -12.67
C THR A 350 -14.71 -4.51 -13.56
N VAL A 351 -15.90 -4.74 -13.01
CA VAL A 351 -17.06 -5.25 -13.76
C VAL A 351 -17.52 -4.26 -14.82
N ALA A 352 -17.58 -2.96 -14.50
CA ALA A 352 -17.96 -1.91 -15.45
C ALA A 352 -16.99 -1.83 -16.63
N LEU A 353 -15.67 -1.84 -16.38
CA LEU A 353 -14.64 -1.83 -17.42
C LEU A 353 -14.66 -3.10 -18.27
N PHE A 354 -14.88 -4.26 -17.65
CA PHE A 354 -15.09 -5.51 -18.37
C PHE A 354 -16.34 -5.46 -19.26
N TRP A 355 -17.44 -4.89 -18.78
CA TRP A 355 -18.63 -4.72 -19.60
C TRP A 355 -18.39 -3.76 -20.78
N LEU A 356 -17.76 -2.60 -20.53
CA LEU A 356 -17.43 -1.61 -21.55
C LEU A 356 -16.50 -2.17 -22.65
N THR A 357 -15.46 -2.91 -22.26
CA THR A 357 -14.57 -3.60 -23.22
C THR A 357 -15.36 -4.56 -24.12
N THR A 358 -16.24 -5.38 -23.53
CA THR A 358 -17.03 -6.33 -24.32
C THR A 358 -18.00 -5.64 -25.28
N GLN A 359 -18.58 -4.50 -24.91
CA GLN A 359 -19.47 -3.72 -25.79
C GLN A 359 -18.69 -3.10 -26.95
N ARG A 360 -17.53 -2.49 -26.68
CA ARG A 360 -16.66 -1.89 -27.69
C ARG A 360 -16.17 -2.90 -28.72
N VAL A 361 -15.70 -4.07 -28.28
CA VAL A 361 -15.21 -5.12 -29.18
C VAL A 361 -16.35 -5.68 -30.05
N LYS A 362 -17.58 -5.79 -29.50
CA LYS A 362 -18.76 -6.18 -30.30
C LYS A 362 -19.17 -5.10 -31.31
N GLY A 363 -19.12 -3.83 -30.92
CA GLY A 363 -19.48 -2.68 -31.76
C GLY A 363 -18.49 -2.42 -32.89
N GLY A 364 -17.20 -2.68 -32.67
CA GLY A 364 -16.15 -2.57 -33.70
C GLY A 364 -16.25 -3.62 -34.82
N LEU A 365 -17.00 -4.71 -34.62
CA LEU A 365 -17.27 -5.75 -35.63
C LEU A 365 -18.54 -5.48 -36.47
N ARG A 366 -19.25 -4.36 -36.23
CA ARG A 366 -20.42 -3.94 -37.01
C ARG A 366 -20.11 -2.91 -38.10
N LYS A 367 -18.85 -2.47 -38.22
CA LYS A 367 -18.40 -1.59 -39.29
C LYS A 367 -17.55 -2.34 -40.29
#